data_AF-A0A445DVT2-F1
#
_entry.id   AF-A0A445DVT2-F1
#
_cell.length_a   1.000
_cell.length_b   1.000
_cell.length_c   1.000
_cell.angle_alpha   90.00
_cell.angle_beta   90.00
_cell.angle_gamma   90.00
#
_symmetry.space_group_name_H-M   'P 1'
#
loop_
_entity.id
_entity.type
_entity.pdbx_description
1 polymer ?
#
loop_
_entity_poly.entity_id
_entity_poly.type
_entity_poly.pdbx_seq_one_letter_code
_entity_poly.pdbx_strand_id
1 'polypeptide(L)'
;MILKRTLESICIRSIYPNTTTSVIVQACFSLNPSFPPFSFLLVVHDDGALLPCAINAACAALVDAGIPLRHLAVAICCSVADNGYIFLDPNKQEEEKMKAFSYLVFPNLNVSVLPERSTQKGGEPTAHGIITSVTHGAMSVDDYLHCLERGRAVSARLSEFLRKNIEPKSSSESSKAG
;
A
#
# COMPACT_ATOMS: atom_id res chain seq x y z
N MET A 1 -5.83 -1.25 14.11
CA MET A 1 -6.67 -0.06 13.81
C MET A 1 -6.17 0.77 12.62
N ILE A 2 -4.85 0.88 12.39
CA ILE A 2 -4.27 1.70 11.30
C ILE A 2 -4.71 1.23 9.91
N LEU A 3 -4.50 -0.05 9.58
CA LEU A 3 -4.88 -0.63 8.28
C LEU A 3 -6.33 -0.31 7.88
N LYS A 4 -7.28 -0.55 8.79
CA LYS A 4 -8.70 -0.24 8.56
C LYS A 4 -8.93 1.24 8.22
N ARG A 5 -8.33 2.16 8.99
CA ARG A 5 -8.48 3.60 8.77
C ARG A 5 -7.85 4.04 7.43
N THR A 6 -6.69 3.48 7.08
CA THR A 6 -6.04 3.75 5.79
C THR A 6 -6.92 3.27 4.63
N LEU A 7 -7.48 2.06 4.71
CA LEU A 7 -8.37 1.53 3.66
C LEU A 7 -9.70 2.30 3.58
N GLU A 8 -10.30 2.65 4.72
CA GLU A 8 -11.52 3.48 4.75
C GLU A 8 -11.30 4.87 4.13
N SER A 9 -10.10 5.43 4.26
CA SER A 9 -9.75 6.73 3.67
C SER A 9 -9.64 6.67 2.14
N ILE A 10 -9.28 5.53 1.56
CA ILE A 10 -9.08 5.39 0.11
C ILE A 10 -10.31 4.85 -0.61
N CYS A 11 -11.17 4.07 0.04
CA CYS A 11 -12.36 3.48 -0.56
C CYS A 11 -13.50 4.50 -0.74
N ILE A 12 -14.17 4.50 -1.90
CA ILE A 12 -15.36 5.34 -2.13
C ILE A 12 -16.61 4.58 -1.68
N ARG A 13 -17.00 4.78 -0.42
CA ARG A 13 -18.23 4.16 0.14
C ARG A 13 -19.54 4.78 -0.38
N SER A 14 -19.46 5.94 -1.05
CA SER A 14 -20.65 6.67 -1.52
C SER A 14 -21.29 6.08 -2.78
N ILE A 15 -20.59 5.21 -3.52
CA ILE A 15 -21.10 4.66 -4.78
C ILE A 15 -22.10 3.52 -4.51
N TYR A 16 -21.91 2.78 -3.42
CA TYR A 16 -22.81 1.70 -3.01
C TYR A 16 -23.11 1.76 -1.50
N PRO A 17 -24.07 2.60 -1.07
CA PRO A 17 -24.32 2.87 0.35
C PRO A 17 -24.77 1.65 1.16
N ASN A 18 -25.28 0.60 0.50
CA ASN A 18 -25.75 -0.64 1.12
C ASN A 18 -24.78 -1.83 0.93
N THR A 19 -23.59 -1.60 0.37
CA THR A 19 -22.59 -2.66 0.16
C THR A 19 -21.61 -2.70 1.32
N THR A 20 -21.53 -3.85 1.99
CA THR A 20 -20.48 -4.15 2.97
C THR A 20 -19.27 -4.73 2.24
N THR A 21 -18.19 -3.96 2.17
CA THR A 21 -16.89 -4.46 1.70
C THR A 21 -16.10 -4.97 2.88
N SER A 22 -15.85 -6.28 2.94
CA SER A 22 -14.95 -6.89 3.92
C SER A 22 -13.65 -7.28 3.23
N VAL A 23 -12.53 -6.70 3.67
CA VAL A 23 -11.19 -7.11 3.26
C VAL A 23 -10.59 -7.90 4.41
N ILE A 24 -10.39 -9.20 4.21
CA ILE A 24 -9.74 -10.06 5.19
C ILE A 24 -8.28 -10.20 4.77
N VAL A 25 -7.39 -9.50 5.46
CA VAL A 25 -5.95 -9.67 5.32
C VAL A 25 -5.50 -10.67 6.38
N GLN A 26 -5.21 -11.90 5.97
CA GLN A 26 -4.73 -12.95 6.87
C GLN A 26 -3.21 -13.04 6.80
N ALA A 27 -2.53 -12.50 7.81
CA ALA A 27 -1.10 -12.76 8.03
C ALA A 27 -0.96 -14.03 8.88
N CYS A 28 -0.45 -15.11 8.28
CA CYS A 28 -0.19 -16.35 9.01
C CYS A 28 1.26 -16.35 9.49
N PHE A 29 1.47 -16.30 10.81
CA PHE A 29 2.78 -16.58 11.39
C PHE A 29 3.00 -18.09 11.31
N SER A 30 3.90 -18.57 10.44
CA SER A 30 4.16 -20.00 10.29
C SER A 30 4.90 -20.52 11.53
N LEU A 31 4.12 -20.91 12.55
CA LEU A 31 4.50 -21.91 13.53
C LEU A 31 3.55 -23.11 13.36
N ASN A 32 4.09 -24.14 12.69
CA ASN A 32 3.56 -25.51 12.50
C ASN A 32 2.68 -25.81 11.26
N PRO A 33 3.03 -26.87 10.48
CA PRO A 33 2.40 -27.21 9.19
C PRO A 33 1.15 -28.13 9.28
N SER A 34 0.24 -27.95 10.25
CA SER A 34 -0.79 -28.96 10.55
C SER A 34 -2.28 -28.62 10.24
N PHE A 35 -2.63 -27.61 9.42
CA PHE A 35 -4.05 -27.31 9.11
C PHE A 35 -4.39 -27.05 7.61
N PRO A 36 -5.64 -27.36 7.15
CA PRO A 36 -6.00 -27.65 5.75
C PRO A 36 -6.50 -26.44 4.92
N PRO A 37 -6.72 -26.60 3.59
CA PRO A 37 -6.69 -25.50 2.62
C PRO A 37 -8.07 -24.91 2.28
N PHE A 38 -8.31 -23.64 2.61
CA PHE A 38 -9.37 -22.85 1.99
C PHE A 38 -8.93 -21.38 1.82
N SER A 39 -8.80 -20.99 0.54
CA SER A 39 -8.59 -19.64 -0.02
C SER A 39 -7.40 -18.83 0.54
N PHE A 40 -6.30 -18.84 -0.21
CA PHE A 40 -4.98 -18.38 0.22
C PHE A 40 -4.56 -17.06 -0.44
N LEU A 41 -4.43 -16.00 0.36
CA LEU A 41 -3.31 -15.08 0.21
C LEU A 41 -2.34 -15.40 1.36
N LEU A 42 -1.34 -16.24 1.07
CA LEU A 42 -0.32 -16.63 2.04
C LEU A 42 0.69 -15.48 2.14
N VAL A 43 0.75 -14.77 3.27
CA VAL A 43 2.00 -14.09 3.64
C VAL A 43 2.92 -15.19 4.16
N VAL A 44 3.85 -15.64 3.30
CA VAL A 44 4.69 -16.83 3.49
C VAL A 44 5.77 -16.63 4.55
N HIS A 45 6.12 -15.39 4.90
CA HIS A 45 7.14 -15.09 5.90
C HIS A 45 6.94 -13.67 6.42
N ASP A 46 6.91 -13.49 7.75
CA ASP A 46 7.09 -12.16 8.35
C ASP A 46 8.58 -11.85 8.31
N ASP A 47 9.01 -11.12 7.28
CA ASP A 47 10.38 -10.66 7.10
C ASP A 47 10.48 -9.13 7.24
N GLY A 48 9.66 -8.52 8.11
CA GLY A 48 9.65 -7.07 8.32
C GLY A 48 8.64 -6.33 7.43
N ALA A 49 8.42 -5.04 7.72
CA ALA A 49 7.52 -4.16 6.98
C ALA A 49 6.10 -4.72 6.75
N LEU A 50 5.59 -5.52 7.70
CA LEU A 50 4.32 -6.24 7.54
C LEU A 50 3.13 -5.30 7.30
N LEU A 51 3.08 -4.14 7.98
CA LEU A 51 1.99 -3.19 7.83
C LEU A 51 1.95 -2.54 6.42
N PRO A 52 3.06 -1.99 5.89
CA PRO A 52 3.12 -1.54 4.49
C PRO A 52 2.78 -2.63 3.48
N CYS A 53 3.31 -3.84 3.69
CA CYS A 53 3.01 -4.99 2.83
C CYS A 53 1.50 -5.30 2.82
N ALA A 54 0.87 -5.35 4.00
CA ALA A 54 -0.57 -5.57 4.14
C ALA A 54 -1.41 -4.48 3.46
N ILE A 55 -1.01 -3.21 3.56
CA ILE A 55 -1.70 -2.09 2.90
C ILE A 55 -1.58 -2.21 1.37
N ASN A 56 -0.39 -2.48 0.85
CA ASN A 56 -0.15 -2.64 -0.58
C ASN A 56 -0.92 -3.84 -1.15
N ALA A 57 -0.89 -4.98 -0.46
CA ALA A 57 -1.63 -6.18 -0.84
C ALA A 57 -3.15 -5.95 -0.83
N ALA A 58 -3.67 -5.29 0.22
CA ALA A 58 -5.08 -4.93 0.29
C ALA A 58 -5.48 -3.95 -0.82
N CYS A 59 -4.64 -2.96 -1.12
CA CYS A 59 -4.87 -2.02 -2.22
C CYS A 59 -4.92 -2.75 -3.56
N ALA A 60 -3.99 -3.66 -3.83
CA ALA A 60 -4.01 -4.48 -5.04
C ALA A 60 -5.26 -5.36 -5.14
N ALA A 61 -5.66 -6.01 -4.04
CA ALA A 61 -6.87 -6.84 -4.00
C ALA A 61 -8.16 -6.03 -4.21
N LEU A 62 -8.24 -4.81 -3.67
CA LEU A 62 -9.37 -3.90 -3.89
C LEU A 62 -9.49 -3.50 -5.37
N VAL A 63 -8.35 -3.23 -6.02
CA VAL A 63 -8.31 -2.91 -7.44
C VAL A 63 -8.70 -4.12 -8.29
N ASP A 64 -8.16 -5.30 -8.00
CA ASP A 64 -8.49 -6.56 -8.68
C ASP A 64 -9.97 -6.92 -8.54
N ALA A 65 -10.55 -6.71 -7.36
CA ALA A 65 -11.98 -6.89 -7.09
C ALA A 65 -12.87 -5.81 -7.75
N GLY A 66 -12.30 -4.82 -8.44
CA GLY A 66 -13.04 -3.73 -9.08
C GLY A 66 -13.75 -2.79 -8.10
N ILE A 67 -13.27 -2.71 -6.85
CA ILE A 67 -13.86 -1.83 -5.83
C ILE A 67 -13.40 -0.39 -6.11
N PRO A 68 -14.31 0.58 -6.18
CA PRO A 68 -13.94 1.94 -6.54
C PRO A 68 -13.13 2.64 -5.43
N LEU A 69 -11.94 3.12 -5.79
CA LEU A 69 -11.00 3.83 -4.91
C LEU A 69 -10.85 5.29 -5.35
N ARG A 70 -10.69 6.20 -4.37
CA ARG A 70 -10.40 7.63 -4.61
C ARG A 70 -9.05 7.82 -5.29
N HIS A 71 -8.08 7.07 -4.82
CA HIS A 71 -6.70 7.04 -5.30
C HIS A 71 -6.08 5.71 -4.86
N LEU A 72 -5.05 5.27 -5.58
CA LEU A 72 -4.24 4.14 -5.13
C LEU A 72 -3.42 4.55 -3.89
N ALA A 73 -3.13 3.59 -3.02
CA ALA A 73 -2.27 3.79 -1.86
C ALA A 73 -0.98 2.98 -2.04
N VAL A 74 0.14 3.63 -1.80
CA VAL A 74 1.47 3.01 -1.81
C VAL A 74 2.10 3.21 -0.44
N ALA A 75 2.21 2.12 0.31
CA ALA A 75 2.85 2.08 1.60
C ALA A 75 4.30 1.62 1.49
N ILE A 76 5.17 2.20 2.30
CA ILE A 76 6.58 1.86 2.40
C ILE A 76 6.99 1.81 3.88
N CYS A 77 8.04 1.05 4.19
CA CYS A 77 8.75 1.16 5.47
C CYS A 77 10.08 1.88 5.27
N CYS A 78 10.42 2.82 6.15
CA CYS A 78 11.73 3.45 6.21
C CYS A 78 12.30 3.23 7.60
N SER A 79 13.51 2.69 7.72
CA SER A 79 14.21 2.61 9.01
C SER A 79 15.45 3.49 9.03
N VAL A 80 15.79 3.96 10.22
CA VAL A 80 16.94 4.84 10.45
C VAL A 80 17.94 4.11 11.33
N ALA A 81 19.15 3.96 10.83
CA ALA A 81 20.27 3.38 11.56
C ALA A 81 20.91 4.39 12.51
N ASP A 82 21.69 3.89 13.48
CA ASP A 82 22.37 4.71 14.48
C ASP A 82 23.35 5.74 13.89
N ASN A 83 23.85 5.46 12.69
CA ASN A 83 24.74 6.34 11.93
C ASN A 83 23.99 7.36 11.05
N GLY A 84 22.66 7.45 11.16
CA GLY A 84 21.81 8.34 10.36
C GLY A 84 21.54 7.86 8.94
N TYR A 85 21.94 6.64 8.58
CA TYR A 85 21.62 6.07 7.27
C TYR A 85 20.18 5.55 7.23
N ILE A 86 19.50 5.80 6.11
CA ILE A 86 18.10 5.43 5.91
C ILE A 86 18.01 4.19 5.02
N PHE A 87 17.34 3.17 5.53
CA PHE A 87 17.02 1.93 4.85
C PHE A 87 15.55 1.94 4.44
N LEU A 88 15.28 1.40 3.26
CA LEU A 88 13.94 1.34 2.67
C LEU A 88 13.53 -0.12 2.61
N ASP A 89 12.30 -0.41 3.05
CA ASP A 89 11.75 -1.76 3.22
C ASP A 89 12.74 -2.71 3.95
N PRO A 90 13.12 -2.38 5.19
CA PRO A 90 14.02 -3.22 5.99
C PRO A 90 13.44 -4.61 6.22
N ASN A 91 14.31 -5.60 6.28
CA ASN A 91 13.93 -6.93 6.71
C ASN A 91 13.72 -7.00 8.24
N LYS A 92 13.21 -8.11 8.76
CA LYS A 92 12.92 -8.26 10.19
C LYS A 92 14.16 -8.07 11.08
N GLN A 93 15.30 -8.60 10.64
CA GLN A 93 16.55 -8.46 11.40
C GLN A 93 17.06 -7.01 11.40
N GLU A 94 16.79 -6.27 10.34
CA GLU A 94 17.09 -4.85 10.23
C GLU A 94 16.14 -4.04 11.12
N GLU A 95 14.83 -4.30 11.09
CA GLU A 95 13.85 -3.62 11.97
C GLU A 95 14.19 -3.77 13.46
N GLU A 96 14.63 -4.96 13.90
CA GLU A 96 15.00 -5.22 15.29
C GLU A 96 16.30 -4.52 15.73
N LYS A 97 17.21 -4.23 14.79
CA LYS A 97 18.50 -3.58 15.07
C LYS A 97 18.44 -2.07 14.94
N MET A 98 17.43 -1.53 14.25
CA MET A 98 17.30 -0.11 13.96
C MET A 98 16.72 0.65 15.15
N LYS A 99 17.15 1.90 15.30
CA LYS A 99 16.70 2.80 16.36
C LYS A 99 15.23 3.20 16.22
N ALA A 100 14.78 3.36 14.98
CA ALA A 100 13.43 3.77 14.65
C ALA A 100 13.05 3.36 13.23
N PHE A 101 11.76 3.21 12.99
CA PHE A 101 11.20 3.02 11.66
C PHE A 101 9.87 3.73 11.49
N SER A 102 9.59 4.17 10.28
CA SER A 102 8.38 4.89 9.88
C SER A 102 7.69 4.17 8.74
N TYR A 103 6.40 3.93 8.94
CA TYR A 103 5.47 3.49 7.91
C TYR A 103 4.83 4.71 7.28
N LEU A 104 5.10 4.91 5.99
CA LEU A 104 4.59 6.04 5.23
C LEU A 104 3.70 5.53 4.11
N VAL A 105 2.50 6.07 4.00
CA VAL A 105 1.53 5.71 2.96
C VAL A 105 1.23 6.92 2.12
N PHE A 106 1.57 6.83 0.84
CA PHE A 106 1.42 7.90 -0.13
C PHE A 106 0.20 7.66 -1.04
N PRO A 107 -0.57 8.71 -1.35
CA PRO A 107 -1.60 8.64 -2.37
C PRO A 107 -0.94 8.68 -3.76
N ASN A 108 -1.43 7.83 -4.65
CA ASN A 108 -1.13 7.89 -6.07
C ASN A 108 -2.40 8.36 -6.81
N LEU A 109 -2.45 9.67 -7.09
CA LEU A 109 -3.62 10.39 -7.59
C LEU A 109 -3.86 10.23 -9.10
N ASN A 110 -2.91 9.68 -9.84
CA ASN A 110 -2.98 9.63 -11.30
C ASN A 110 -3.84 8.47 -11.83
N VAL A 111 -4.31 7.59 -10.94
CA VAL A 111 -5.19 6.47 -11.25
C VAL A 111 -6.37 6.52 -10.27
N SER A 112 -7.45 7.19 -10.67
CA SER A 112 -8.74 6.99 -10.03
C SER A 112 -9.40 5.78 -10.68
N VAL A 113 -9.73 4.75 -9.89
CA VAL A 113 -10.53 3.59 -10.33
C VAL A 113 -12.01 3.99 -10.25
N LEU A 114 -12.36 5.09 -10.90
CA LEU A 114 -13.71 5.65 -10.93
C LEU A 114 -14.29 5.44 -12.34
N PRO A 115 -15.56 5.01 -12.48
CA PRO A 115 -16.28 5.24 -13.72
C PRO A 115 -16.36 6.75 -13.94
N GLU A 116 -16.02 7.20 -15.15
CA GLU A 116 -15.88 8.60 -15.59
C GLU A 116 -17.13 9.46 -15.34
N ARG A 117 -17.42 9.85 -14.09
CA ARG A 117 -18.42 10.87 -13.77
C ARG A 117 -18.06 11.57 -12.46
N SER A 118 -17.07 12.46 -12.51
CA SER A 118 -17.07 13.74 -11.78
C SER A 118 -15.70 14.41 -11.82
N THR A 119 -15.42 15.11 -12.92
CA THR A 119 -14.49 16.25 -12.91
C THR A 119 -15.15 17.36 -12.10
N GLN A 120 -15.03 17.33 -10.77
CA GLN A 120 -15.33 18.49 -9.93
C GLN A 120 -14.04 19.24 -9.62
N LYS A 121 -13.96 20.44 -10.23
CA LYS A 121 -13.09 21.58 -9.92
C LYS A 121 -12.77 21.70 -8.42
N GLY A 122 -11.49 21.95 -8.10
CA GLY A 122 -11.14 22.84 -6.99
C GLY A 122 -10.45 22.24 -5.76
N GLY A 123 -9.61 21.21 -5.89
CA GLY A 123 -8.63 20.86 -4.86
C GLY A 123 -7.24 21.00 -5.44
N GLU A 124 -6.32 21.71 -4.77
CA GLU A 124 -4.90 21.70 -5.13
C GLU A 124 -4.41 20.27 -5.36
N PRO A 125 -3.45 20.04 -6.28
CA PRO A 125 -2.89 18.72 -6.48
C PRO A 125 -2.26 18.26 -5.17
N THR A 126 -2.93 17.36 -4.45
CA THR A 126 -2.45 16.65 -3.27
C THR A 126 -1.32 15.67 -3.62
N ALA A 127 -0.52 15.98 -4.66
CA ALA A 127 0.65 15.22 -5.09
C ALA A 127 1.69 15.10 -3.96
N HIS A 128 1.57 15.91 -2.91
CA HIS A 128 2.42 15.87 -1.72
C HIS A 128 1.75 15.38 -0.43
N GLY A 129 0.52 14.87 -0.49
CA GLY A 129 -0.15 14.31 0.69
C GLY A 129 0.49 13.03 1.24
N ILE A 130 0.30 12.77 2.53
CA ILE A 130 0.54 11.48 3.18
C ILE A 130 -0.82 11.01 3.72
N ILE A 131 -1.22 9.78 3.40
CA ILE A 131 -2.48 9.19 3.90
C ILE A 131 -2.29 8.73 5.34
N THR A 132 -1.16 8.11 5.63
CA THR A 132 -0.86 7.53 6.94
C THR A 132 0.63 7.63 7.18
N SER A 133 0.99 8.18 8.34
CA SER A 133 2.36 8.19 8.85
C SER A 133 2.33 7.59 10.25
N VAL A 134 3.11 6.54 10.46
CA VAL A 134 3.24 5.88 11.76
C VAL A 134 4.71 5.62 12.02
N THR A 135 5.24 6.25 13.05
CA THR A 135 6.62 6.08 13.47
C THR A 135 6.67 5.24 14.74
N HIS A 136 7.60 4.28 14.78
CA HIS A 136 7.94 3.50 15.95
C HIS A 136 9.40 3.77 16.32
N GLY A 137 9.68 3.84 17.62
CA GLY A 137 10.99 4.23 18.14
C GLY A 137 11.18 5.75 18.20
N ALA A 138 12.43 6.17 18.34
CA ALA A 138 12.80 7.58 18.49
C ALA A 138 13.65 8.04 17.31
N MET A 139 13.13 8.97 16.51
CA MET A 139 13.83 9.59 15.38
C MET A 139 13.83 11.11 15.48
N SER A 140 14.87 11.72 14.91
CA SER A 140 14.92 13.17 14.78
C SER A 140 13.95 13.65 13.69
N VAL A 141 13.63 14.95 13.72
CA VAL A 141 12.77 15.55 12.69
C VAL A 141 13.47 15.51 11.33
N ASP A 142 14.77 15.76 11.28
CA ASP A 142 15.57 15.72 10.06
C ASP A 142 15.59 14.31 9.45
N ASP A 143 15.79 13.28 10.27
CA ASP A 143 15.74 11.88 9.82
C ASP A 143 14.36 11.52 9.26
N TYR A 144 13.29 11.98 9.92
CA TYR A 144 11.92 11.75 9.44
C TYR A 144 11.67 12.45 8.10
N LEU A 145 12.13 13.68 7.92
CA LEU A 145 12.00 14.41 6.66
C LEU A 145 12.81 13.76 5.54
N HIS A 146 14.00 13.26 5.83
CA HIS A 146 14.75 12.47 4.86
C HIS A 146 14.07 11.14 4.53
N CYS A 147 13.48 10.45 5.51
CA CYS A 147 12.64 9.27 5.25
C CYS A 147 11.47 9.62 4.32
N LEU A 148 10.85 10.78 4.53
CA LEU A 148 9.74 11.26 3.71
C LEU A 148 10.17 11.53 2.26
N GLU A 149 11.29 12.20 2.04
CA GLU A 149 11.83 12.49 0.71
C GLU A 149 12.20 11.20 -0.04
N ARG A 150 12.97 10.33 0.62
CA ARG A 150 13.38 9.03 0.07
C ARG A 150 12.17 8.17 -0.22
N GLY A 151 11.23 8.17 0.71
CA GLY A 151 9.99 7.44 0.60
C GLY A 151 9.14 7.87 -0.58
N ARG A 152 9.02 9.17 -0.79
CA ARG A 152 8.31 9.73 -1.95
C ARG A 152 8.97 9.34 -3.28
N ALA A 153 10.30 9.32 -3.34
CA ALA A 153 11.02 8.92 -4.54
C ALA A 153 10.78 7.44 -4.88
N VAL A 154 10.72 6.56 -3.86
CA VAL A 154 10.41 5.13 -4.04
C VAL A 154 8.94 4.92 -4.37
N SER A 155 8.04 5.64 -3.69
CA SER A 155 6.61 5.51 -3.92
C SER A 155 6.23 5.86 -5.36
N ALA A 156 6.93 6.80 -6.00
CA ALA A 156 6.74 7.11 -7.41
C ALA A 156 7.06 5.89 -8.31
N ARG A 157 8.16 5.18 -8.04
CA ARG A 157 8.54 3.97 -8.79
C ARG A 157 7.56 2.83 -8.55
N LEU A 158 7.16 2.62 -7.30
CA LEU A 158 6.21 1.56 -6.94
C LEU A 158 4.81 1.86 -7.48
N SER A 159 4.43 3.13 -7.55
CA SER A 159 3.22 3.62 -8.21
C SER A 159 3.21 3.31 -9.71
N GLU A 160 4.33 3.53 -10.41
CA GLU A 160 4.47 3.15 -11.82
C GLU A 160 4.37 1.65 -12.02
N PHE A 161 4.99 0.86 -11.13
CA PHE A 161 4.92 -0.59 -11.17
C PHE A 161 3.48 -1.06 -10.98
N LEU A 162 2.78 -0.58 -9.94
CA LEU A 162 1.38 -0.90 -9.70
C LEU A 162 0.51 -0.56 -10.91
N ARG A 163 0.70 0.63 -11.51
CA ARG A 163 -0.05 1.04 -12.71
C ARG A 163 0.15 0.08 -13.89
N LYS A 164 1.40 -0.35 -14.15
CA LYS A 164 1.70 -1.32 -15.22
C LYS A 164 1.03 -2.68 -15.00
N ASN A 165 0.82 -3.08 -13.75
CA ASN A 165 0.19 -4.37 -13.42
C ASN A 165 -1.34 -4.27 -13.33
N ILE A 166 -1.88 -3.07 -13.08
CA ILE A 166 -3.31 -2.79 -12.98
C ILE A 166 -3.92 -2.41 -14.34
N GLU A 167 -3.13 -1.82 -15.26
CA GLU A 167 -3.58 -1.60 -16.64
C GLU A 167 -4.10 -2.93 -17.19
N PRO A 168 -5.38 -3.00 -17.63
CA PRO A 168 -5.89 -4.21 -18.23
C PRO A 168 -4.95 -4.55 -19.39
N LYS A 169 -4.53 -5.81 -19.49
CA LYS A 169 -3.93 -6.36 -20.72
C LYS A 169 -4.86 -6.00 -21.89
N SER A 170 -4.61 -4.87 -22.53
CA SER A 170 -5.33 -4.48 -23.72
C SER A 170 -4.79 -5.34 -24.84
N SER A 171 -5.61 -6.34 -25.21
CA SER A 171 -5.63 -7.05 -26.49
C SER A 171 -4.28 -7.52 -27.05
N SER A 172 -3.95 -8.79 -26.82
CA SER A 172 -3.28 -9.62 -27.84
C SER A 172 -3.80 -11.06 -27.85
N GLU A 173 -5.11 -11.25 -27.77
CA GLU A 173 -5.74 -12.43 -28.37
C GLU A 173 -6.93 -11.95 -29.21
N SER A 174 -6.61 -11.30 -30.33
CA SER A 174 -7.54 -11.23 -31.45
C SER A 174 -7.73 -12.66 -31.97
N SER A 175 -8.92 -13.19 -31.75
CA SER A 175 -9.63 -14.16 -32.59
C SER A 175 -8.78 -14.85 -33.66
N LYS A 176 -8.40 -16.12 -33.44
CA LYS A 176 -8.25 -17.09 -34.53
C LYS A 176 -8.63 -18.50 -34.08
N ALA A 177 -9.44 -19.12 -34.94
CA ALA A 177 -9.78 -20.55 -35.05
C ALA A 177 -10.77 -21.11 -34.01
N GLY A 178 -11.89 -21.71 -34.39
CA GLY A 178 -12.44 -22.03 -35.72
C GLY A 178 -13.86 -22.58 -35.58
#